data_AF-A0A3M4U725-F1
#
_entry.id   AF-A0A3M4U725-F1
#
_cell.length_a   1.000
_cell.length_b   1.000
_cell.length_c   1.000
_cell.angle_alpha   90.00
_cell.angle_beta   90.00
_cell.angle_gamma   90.00
#
_symmetry.space_group_name_H-M   'P 1'
#
loop_
_entity.id
_entity.type
_entity.pdbx_description
1 polymer ?
#
loop_
_entity_poly.entity_id
_entity_poly.type
_entity_poly.pdbx_seq_one_letter_code
_entity_poly.pdbx_strand_id
1 'polypeptide(L)'
;MRLVFATKDLTLAGRSFEGFPLLIGPEGWPVEPAQTFLWQALIESGESLSDLTWEAYGRRLFDYFAFLDANGLAWNEESPAHGLSVLSRYRDWSSGELSLDPGTVNNRLALVVRFYRWAKQRGLITILPFGEKRVRAASHHGLLSHVARPGAESTKVSVMVRDRKRPTKFLTKDQVKVCLAADTDPSHQIQFRLMVRTGLRSCEARSFPLKYVFNPRVCL
;
A
#
# COMPACT_ATOMS: atom_id res chain seq x y z
N MET A 1 -12.55 15.16 9.26
CA MET A 1 -12.46 14.71 7.84
C MET A 1 -13.30 13.46 7.54
N ARG A 2 -13.62 13.20 6.26
CA ARG A 2 -14.30 11.99 5.76
C ARG A 2 -13.64 11.45 4.49
N LEU A 3 -13.63 10.13 4.32
CA LEU A 3 -13.28 9.46 3.06
C LEU A 3 -14.57 8.90 2.46
N VAL A 4 -14.89 9.30 1.24
CA VAL A 4 -15.99 8.73 0.46
C VAL A 4 -15.46 8.24 -0.88
N PHE A 5 -16.18 7.29 -1.49
CA PHE A 5 -15.82 6.75 -2.80
C PHE A 5 -16.83 7.24 -3.82
N ALA A 6 -16.32 7.69 -4.96
CA ALA A 6 -17.12 8.23 -6.03
C ALA A 6 -18.12 7.19 -6.57
N THR A 7 -19.33 7.63 -6.88
CA THR A 7 -20.32 6.86 -7.62
C THR A 7 -20.09 7.04 -9.12
N LYS A 8 -20.95 6.42 -9.94
CA LYS A 8 -20.94 6.59 -11.39
C LYS A 8 -21.12 8.04 -11.85
N ASP A 9 -21.68 8.89 -10.98
CA ASP A 9 -21.98 10.29 -11.24
C ASP A 9 -20.73 11.16 -11.36
N LEU A 10 -19.59 10.72 -10.80
CA LEU A 10 -18.32 11.39 -11.00
C LEU A 10 -17.81 11.11 -12.42
N THR A 11 -18.22 11.98 -13.34
CA THR A 11 -17.86 11.90 -14.76
C THR A 11 -16.93 13.05 -15.14
N LEU A 12 -15.84 12.72 -15.83
CA LEU A 12 -14.87 13.68 -16.35
C LEU A 12 -14.51 13.28 -17.78
N ALA A 13 -14.62 14.21 -18.72
CA ALA A 13 -14.38 13.98 -20.15
C ALA A 13 -15.12 12.73 -20.70
N GLY A 14 -16.36 12.48 -20.24
CA GLY A 14 -17.19 11.34 -20.66
C GLY A 14 -16.79 10.00 -20.06
N ARG A 15 -15.83 9.94 -19.13
CA ARG A 15 -15.44 8.73 -18.39
C ARG A 15 -15.94 8.80 -16.97
N SER A 16 -16.51 7.70 -16.48
CA SER A 16 -16.91 7.55 -15.08
C SER A 16 -15.72 7.09 -14.24
N PHE A 17 -15.58 7.68 -13.05
CA PHE A 17 -14.53 7.37 -12.07
C PHE A 17 -15.15 6.74 -10.81
N GLU A 18 -16.08 5.80 -10.99
CA GLU A 18 -16.69 5.03 -9.91
C GLU A 18 -15.61 4.35 -9.05
N GLY A 19 -15.71 4.45 -7.73
CA GLY A 19 -14.73 3.93 -6.77
C GLY A 19 -13.55 4.87 -6.48
N PHE A 20 -13.45 6.03 -7.14
CA PHE A 20 -12.34 6.96 -6.92
C PHE A 20 -12.39 7.58 -5.50
N PRO A 21 -11.27 7.65 -4.77
CA PRO A 21 -11.27 8.17 -3.41
C PRO A 21 -11.39 9.69 -3.36
N LEU A 22 -12.34 10.16 -2.55
CA LEU A 22 -12.60 11.57 -2.29
C LEU A 22 -12.36 11.87 -0.81
N LEU A 23 -11.36 12.71 -0.52
CA LEU A 23 -11.03 13.18 0.82
C LEU A 23 -11.77 14.49 1.06
N ILE A 24 -12.71 14.48 1.99
CA ILE A 24 -13.59 15.61 2.28
C ILE A 24 -13.27 16.18 3.66
N GLY A 25 -12.99 17.48 3.70
CA GLY A 25 -12.73 18.24 4.92
C GLY A 25 -13.98 18.44 5.77
N PRO A 26 -13.85 18.92 7.02
CA PRO A 26 -14.98 19.28 7.89
C PRO A 26 -16.00 20.22 7.22
N GLU A 27 -15.52 21.12 6.38
CA GLU A 27 -16.27 22.12 5.61
C GLU A 27 -17.01 21.54 4.38
N GLY A 28 -16.88 20.24 4.12
CA GLY A 28 -17.51 19.57 2.98
C GLY A 28 -16.78 19.75 1.65
N TRP A 29 -15.65 20.45 1.63
CA TRP A 29 -14.82 20.64 0.45
C TRP A 29 -13.74 19.55 0.33
N PRO A 30 -13.25 19.28 -0.90
CA PRO A 30 -12.10 18.40 -1.07
C PRO A 30 -10.87 18.92 -0.34
N VAL A 31 -10.15 18.02 0.33
CA VAL A 31 -8.92 18.37 1.05
C VAL A 31 -7.78 18.59 0.06
N GLU A 32 -7.46 19.85 -0.19
CA GLU A 32 -6.33 20.22 -1.05
C GLU A 32 -5.04 20.43 -0.25
N PRO A 33 -3.86 20.08 -0.81
CA PRO A 33 -3.64 19.57 -2.17
C PRO A 33 -3.72 18.03 -2.30
N ALA A 34 -4.23 17.35 -1.26
CA ALA A 34 -4.27 15.88 -1.19
C ALA A 34 -5.16 15.27 -2.27
N GLN A 35 -6.31 15.89 -2.54
CA GLN A 35 -7.24 15.44 -3.56
C GLN A 35 -6.62 15.55 -4.96
N THR A 36 -5.98 16.69 -5.28
CA THR A 36 -5.26 16.87 -6.55
C THR A 36 -4.14 15.82 -6.71
N PHE A 37 -3.41 15.52 -5.63
CA PHE A 37 -2.39 14.47 -5.67
C PHE A 37 -2.98 13.09 -6.01
N LEU A 38 -4.15 12.73 -5.46
CA LEU A 38 -4.80 11.44 -5.78
C LEU A 38 -5.17 11.34 -7.26
N TRP A 39 -5.68 12.42 -7.85
CA TRP A 39 -5.97 12.48 -9.29
C TRP A 39 -4.71 12.19 -10.10
N GLN A 40 -3.60 12.87 -9.81
CA GLN A 40 -2.34 12.61 -10.49
C GLN A 40 -1.79 11.20 -10.21
N ALA A 41 -1.80 10.76 -8.95
CA ALA A 41 -1.18 9.52 -8.54
C ALA A 41 -1.89 8.26 -9.06
N LEU A 42 -3.21 8.36 -9.29
CA LEU A 42 -4.05 7.23 -9.72
C LEU A 42 -4.45 7.29 -11.20
N ILE A 43 -4.58 8.49 -11.78
CA ILE A 43 -5.09 8.64 -13.16
C ILE A 43 -3.97 9.00 -14.14
N GLU A 44 -3.10 9.94 -13.80
CA GLU A 44 -2.02 10.36 -14.72
C GLU A 44 -0.92 9.31 -14.88
N SER A 45 -0.76 8.38 -13.92
CA SER A 45 0.28 7.35 -13.99
C SER A 45 0.06 6.29 -15.09
N GLY A 46 -1.05 6.32 -15.82
CA GLY A 46 -1.29 5.51 -17.02
C GLY A 46 -1.48 4.00 -16.77
N GLU A 47 -1.32 3.54 -15.53
CA GLU A 47 -1.59 2.16 -15.14
C GLU A 47 -3.10 1.96 -14.95
N SER A 48 -3.64 0.87 -15.50
CA SER A 48 -5.00 0.42 -15.18
C SER A 48 -5.03 -0.11 -13.74
N LEU A 49 -5.16 0.80 -12.78
CA LEU A 49 -5.20 0.45 -11.36
C LEU A 49 -6.55 -0.18 -11.01
N SER A 50 -6.50 -1.24 -10.21
CA SER A 50 -7.70 -1.88 -9.69
C SER A 50 -8.40 -1.01 -8.64
N ASP A 51 -9.71 -1.21 -8.44
CA ASP A 51 -10.49 -0.55 -7.38
C ASP A 51 -9.86 -0.74 -6.00
N LEU A 52 -9.27 -1.92 -5.74
CA LEU A 52 -8.54 -2.21 -4.51
C LEU A 52 -7.30 -1.30 -4.34
N THR A 53 -6.67 -0.91 -5.45
CA THR A 53 -5.54 0.03 -5.41
C THR A 53 -6.03 1.45 -5.13
N TRP A 54 -7.12 1.88 -5.77
CA TRP A 54 -7.75 3.17 -5.50
C TRP A 54 -8.16 3.29 -4.04
N GLU A 55 -8.85 2.28 -3.52
CA GLU A 55 -9.24 2.19 -2.11
C GLU A 55 -8.02 2.24 -1.18
N ALA A 56 -6.99 1.45 -1.47
CA ALA A 56 -5.78 1.43 -0.65
C ALA A 56 -5.08 2.80 -0.61
N TYR A 57 -5.00 3.50 -1.75
CA TYR A 57 -4.41 4.84 -1.81
C TYR A 57 -5.24 5.86 -1.05
N GLY A 58 -6.57 5.86 -1.27
CA GLY A 58 -7.51 6.71 -0.57
C GLY A 58 -7.43 6.54 0.94
N ARG A 59 -7.49 5.29 1.43
CA ARG A 59 -7.40 4.98 2.87
C ARG A 59 -6.06 5.40 3.47
N ARG A 60 -4.94 5.15 2.79
CA ARG A 60 -3.60 5.53 3.29
C ARG A 60 -3.43 7.05 3.39
N LEU A 61 -3.91 7.78 2.39
CA LEU A 61 -3.82 9.24 2.40
C LEU A 61 -4.82 9.86 3.39
N PHE A 62 -6.04 9.33 3.45
CA PHE A 62 -7.04 9.74 4.44
C PHE A 62 -6.54 9.56 5.87
N ASP A 63 -5.93 8.42 6.20
CA ASP A 63 -5.41 8.15 7.54
C ASP A 63 -4.39 9.20 7.99
N TYR A 64 -3.50 9.60 7.07
CA TYR A 64 -2.52 10.65 7.33
C TYR A 64 -3.18 12.02 7.53
N PHE A 65 -4.04 12.44 6.61
CA PHE A 65 -4.68 13.77 6.71
C PHE A 65 -5.68 13.86 7.85
N ALA A 66 -6.40 12.78 8.16
CA ALA A 66 -7.28 12.72 9.32
C ALA A 66 -6.48 12.78 10.63
N PHE A 67 -5.28 12.20 10.70
CA PHE A 67 -4.37 12.42 11.82
C PHE A 67 -3.99 13.90 11.95
N LEU A 68 -3.65 14.58 10.85
CA LEU A 68 -3.33 16.00 10.88
C LEU A 68 -4.50 16.85 11.36
N ASP A 69 -5.70 16.63 10.79
CA ASP A 69 -6.95 17.30 11.16
C ASP A 69 -7.28 17.12 12.65
N ALA A 70 -7.21 15.89 13.15
CA ALA A 70 -7.49 15.57 14.55
C ALA A 70 -6.49 16.21 15.54
N ASN A 71 -5.27 16.54 15.08
CA ASN A 71 -4.23 17.15 15.90
C ASN A 71 -4.03 18.64 15.61
N GLY A 72 -4.86 19.25 14.75
CA GLY A 72 -4.72 20.66 14.37
C GLY A 72 -3.40 21.00 13.68
N LEU A 73 -2.80 20.03 12.97
CA LEU A 73 -1.51 20.18 12.32
C LEU A 73 -1.68 20.55 10.85
N ALA A 74 -0.90 21.51 10.37
CA ALA A 74 -0.84 21.80 8.94
C ALA A 74 0.14 20.84 8.25
N TRP A 75 -0.26 20.26 7.12
CA TRP A 75 0.60 19.34 6.38
C TRP A 75 1.88 20.04 5.86
N ASN A 76 1.82 21.34 5.59
CA ASN A 76 2.93 22.15 5.10
C ASN A 76 3.66 22.93 6.21
N GLU A 77 3.41 22.61 7.48
CA GLU A 77 4.11 23.25 8.60
C GLU A 77 5.63 23.01 8.49
N GLU A 78 6.40 24.08 8.47
CA GLU A 78 7.86 23.99 8.43
C GLU A 78 8.38 23.47 9.78
N SER A 79 9.15 22.40 9.74
CA SER A 79 9.74 21.85 10.96
C SER A 79 11.10 22.51 11.24
N PRO A 80 11.32 23.03 12.45
CA PRO A 80 12.58 23.68 12.81
C PRO A 80 13.77 22.72 12.90
N ALA A 81 13.55 21.40 12.96
CA ALA A 81 14.62 20.40 13.01
C ALA A 81 14.27 19.09 12.29
N HIS A 82 15.29 18.48 11.67
CA HIS A 82 15.16 17.15 11.06
C HIS A 82 14.77 16.12 12.13
N GLY A 83 13.65 15.42 11.90
CA GLY A 83 13.15 14.41 12.83
C GLY A 83 12.00 14.88 13.74
N LEU A 84 11.67 16.17 13.75
CA LEU A 84 10.51 16.72 14.48
C LEU A 84 9.38 17.18 13.55
N SER A 85 9.35 16.67 12.32
CA SER A 85 8.34 17.05 11.34
C SER A 85 6.98 16.42 11.63
N VAL A 86 5.94 16.95 10.98
CA VAL A 86 4.59 16.36 11.00
C VAL A 86 4.58 14.89 10.58
N LEU A 87 5.51 14.47 9.71
CA LEU A 87 5.68 13.06 9.35
C LEU A 87 6.26 12.21 10.49
N SER A 88 7.24 12.73 11.22
CA SER A 88 7.78 12.03 12.39
C SER A 88 6.70 11.83 13.45
N ARG A 89 5.89 12.87 13.71
CA ARG A 89 4.75 12.78 14.65
C ARG A 89 3.77 11.70 14.23
N TYR A 90 3.39 11.68 12.95
CA TYR A 90 2.49 10.65 12.41
C TYR A 90 3.08 9.23 12.52
N ARG A 91 4.38 9.07 12.20
CA ARG A 91 5.09 7.79 12.36
C ARG A 91 5.06 7.32 13.81
N ASP A 92 5.43 8.19 14.74
CA ASP A 92 5.57 7.84 16.15
C ASP A 92 4.21 7.53 16.77
N TRP A 93 3.15 8.25 16.40
CA TRP A 93 1.78 7.92 16.75
C TRP A 93 1.33 6.57 16.15
N SER A 94 1.59 6.33 14.85
CA SER A 94 1.20 5.09 14.17
C SER A 94 1.91 3.85 14.74
N SER A 95 3.18 3.98 15.11
CA SER A 95 4.00 2.88 15.65
C SER A 95 3.88 2.70 17.16
N GLY A 96 3.70 3.80 17.91
CA GLY A 96 3.56 3.77 19.36
C GLY A 96 2.10 3.55 19.76
N GLU A 97 1.28 4.59 19.59
CA GLU A 97 -0.10 4.63 20.09
C GLU A 97 -0.98 3.55 19.45
N LEU A 98 -0.94 3.42 18.12
CA LEU A 98 -1.71 2.40 17.42
C LEU A 98 -1.02 1.02 17.38
N SER A 99 0.26 0.96 17.73
CA SER A 99 1.06 -0.27 17.72
C SER A 99 0.94 -1.07 16.40
N LEU A 100 0.84 -0.37 15.27
CA LEU A 100 0.67 -0.99 13.95
C LEU A 100 1.92 -1.75 13.52
N ASP A 101 1.71 -2.81 12.72
CA ASP A 101 2.82 -3.54 12.12
C ASP A 101 3.71 -2.60 11.28
N PRO A 102 5.05 -2.63 11.44
CA PRO A 102 5.96 -1.74 10.72
C PRO A 102 5.78 -1.74 9.20
N GLY A 103 5.42 -2.88 8.60
CA GLY A 103 5.14 -2.97 7.17
C GLY A 103 3.91 -2.15 6.78
N THR A 104 2.88 -2.13 7.62
CA THR A 104 1.67 -1.31 7.42
C THR A 104 1.98 0.17 7.53
N VAL A 105 2.73 0.57 8.56
CA VAL A 105 3.16 1.97 8.73
C VAL A 105 4.01 2.42 7.55
N ASN A 106 4.97 1.60 7.12
CA ASN A 106 5.81 1.90 5.96
C ASN A 106 5.02 1.99 4.65
N ASN A 107 4.00 1.15 4.45
CA ASN A 107 3.12 1.24 3.28
C ASN A 107 2.31 2.54 3.25
N ARG A 108 1.87 3.04 4.42
CA ARG A 108 1.21 4.35 4.56
C ARG A 108 2.20 5.49 4.29
N LEU A 109 3.34 5.48 5.00
CA LEU A 109 4.40 6.49 4.87
C LEU A 109 4.95 6.59 3.44
N ALA A 110 5.06 5.46 2.71
CA ALA A 110 5.54 5.47 1.33
C ALA A 110 4.65 6.35 0.41
N LEU A 111 3.33 6.30 0.59
CA LEU A 111 2.41 7.14 -0.19
C LEU A 111 2.50 8.60 0.23
N VAL A 112 2.57 8.87 1.55
CA VAL A 112 2.74 10.23 2.08
C VAL A 112 4.05 10.85 1.59
N VAL A 113 5.15 10.10 1.59
CA VAL A 113 6.43 10.54 1.02
C VAL A 113 6.30 10.88 -0.46
N ARG A 114 5.57 10.07 -1.24
CA ARG A 114 5.28 10.36 -2.65
C ARG A 114 4.48 11.65 -2.81
N PHE A 115 3.50 11.90 -1.93
CA PHE A 115 2.75 13.15 -1.86
C PHE A 115 3.67 14.37 -1.61
N TYR A 116 4.57 14.31 -0.62
CA TYR A 116 5.48 15.43 -0.34
C TYR A 116 6.48 15.69 -1.46
N ARG A 117 7.00 14.63 -2.10
CA ARG A 117 7.86 14.78 -3.30
C ARG A 117 7.11 15.47 -4.42
N TRP A 118 5.88 15.05 -4.67
CA TRP A 118 4.99 15.69 -5.64
C TRP A 118 4.71 17.16 -5.28
N ALA A 119 4.39 17.46 -4.02
CA ALA A 119 4.12 18.81 -3.55
C ALA A 119 5.34 19.73 -3.75
N LYS A 120 6.55 19.24 -3.47
CA LYS A 120 7.79 19.97 -3.73
C LYS A 120 8.02 20.20 -5.22
N GLN A 121 7.78 19.19 -6.07
CA GLN A 121 7.90 19.33 -7.53
C GLN A 121 6.93 20.37 -8.10
N ARG A 122 5.74 20.50 -7.50
CA ARG A 122 4.73 21.51 -7.86
C ARG A 122 4.97 22.88 -7.18
N GLY A 123 6.02 23.04 -6.37
CA GLY A 123 6.34 24.29 -5.67
C GLY A 123 5.41 24.63 -4.51
N LEU A 124 4.62 23.67 -4.01
CA LEU A 124 3.69 23.88 -2.88
C LEU A 124 4.40 23.95 -1.53
N ILE A 125 5.63 23.43 -1.47
CA ILE A 125 6.52 23.50 -0.31
C ILE A 125 7.95 23.72 -0.80
N THR A 126 8.75 24.42 0.01
CA THR A 126 10.16 24.70 -0.30
C THR A 126 11.07 23.53 0.10
N ILE A 127 10.79 22.91 1.25
CA ILE A 127 11.66 21.92 1.90
C ILE A 127 10.84 20.65 2.18
N LEU A 128 11.47 19.47 2.04
CA LEU A 128 10.84 18.20 2.40
C LEU A 128 10.86 18.03 3.93
N PRO A 129 9.79 17.52 4.55
CA PRO A 129 9.73 17.28 6.00
C PRO A 129 10.52 16.02 6.44
N PHE A 130 11.41 15.49 5.60
CA PHE A 130 12.22 14.31 5.88
C PHE A 130 13.55 14.38 5.12
N GLY A 131 14.54 13.67 5.64
CA GLY A 131 15.82 13.49 4.97
C GLY A 131 15.79 12.32 3.99
N GLU A 132 16.55 12.44 2.92
CA GLU A 132 16.81 11.36 1.97
C GLU A 132 18.30 11.04 1.97
N LYS A 133 18.65 9.77 2.17
CA LYS A 133 20.02 9.28 2.10
C LYS A 133 20.14 8.29 0.95
N ARG A 134 21.01 8.59 -0.01
CA ARG A 134 21.36 7.61 -1.05
C ARG A 134 22.16 6.49 -0.40
N VAL A 135 21.72 5.25 -0.61
CA VAL A 135 22.38 4.04 -0.13
C VAL A 135 22.64 3.15 -1.32
N ARG A 136 23.91 2.80 -1.51
CA ARG A 136 24.30 1.75 -2.45
C ARG A 136 24.08 0.39 -1.79
N ALA A 137 23.41 -0.52 -2.49
CA ALA A 137 23.39 -1.91 -2.06
C ALA A 137 24.84 -2.41 -1.97
N ALA A 138 25.16 -3.16 -0.91
CA ALA A 138 26.49 -3.75 -0.78
C ALA A 138 26.77 -4.61 -2.04
N SER A 139 27.88 -4.34 -2.71
CA SER A 139 28.35 -5.19 -3.80
C SER A 139 28.62 -6.58 -3.23
N HIS A 140 28.18 -7.64 -3.91
CA HIS A 140 28.49 -8.99 -3.50
C HIS A 140 30.02 -9.20 -3.59
N HIS A 141 30.69 -9.28 -2.44
CA HIS A 141 32.11 -9.61 -2.37
C HIS A 141 32.26 -11.14 -2.52
N GLY A 142 32.46 -11.61 -3.76
CA GLY A 142 32.66 -13.03 -4.08
C GLY A 142 33.48 -13.21 -5.36
N LEU A 143 33.69 -14.46 -5.77
CA LEU A 143 34.52 -14.84 -6.93
C LEU A 143 34.14 -14.15 -8.27
N LEU A 144 32.90 -13.65 -8.37
CA LEU A 144 32.36 -12.92 -9.54
C LEU A 144 32.21 -11.41 -9.31
N SER A 145 32.91 -10.84 -8.33
CA SER A 145 32.85 -9.40 -8.00
C SER A 145 33.27 -8.49 -9.16
N HIS A 146 34.15 -8.97 -10.05
CA HIS A 146 34.57 -8.27 -11.27
C HIS A 146 33.50 -8.25 -12.38
N VAL A 147 32.45 -9.07 -12.27
CA VAL A 147 31.29 -9.13 -13.19
C VAL A 147 30.05 -8.47 -12.56
N ALA A 148 30.08 -8.24 -11.24
CA ALA A 148 28.96 -7.64 -10.52
C ALA A 148 28.78 -6.17 -10.94
N ARG A 149 27.63 -5.87 -11.56
CA ARG A 149 27.20 -4.49 -11.80
C ARG A 149 27.18 -3.73 -10.47
N PRO A 150 27.49 -2.42 -10.44
CA PRO A 150 27.30 -1.60 -9.25
C PRO A 150 25.90 -1.88 -8.67
N GLY A 151 25.86 -2.24 -7.38
CA GLY A 151 24.61 -2.57 -6.70
C GLY A 151 23.60 -1.43 -6.86
N ALA A 152 22.33 -1.78 -7.07
CA ALA A 152 21.27 -0.80 -7.30
C ALA A 152 21.32 0.33 -6.25
N GLU A 153 21.35 1.58 -6.73
CA GLU A 153 21.22 2.74 -5.85
C GLU A 153 19.79 2.81 -5.33
N SER A 154 19.63 2.82 -4.02
CA SER A 154 18.34 2.95 -3.36
C SER A 154 18.35 4.20 -2.47
N THR A 155 17.29 5.00 -2.53
CA THR A 155 17.14 6.16 -1.65
C THR A 155 16.40 5.73 -0.39
N LYS A 156 17.09 5.79 0.76
CA LYS A 156 16.45 5.57 2.07
C LYS A 156 15.86 6.87 2.58
N VAL A 157 14.60 6.81 2.97
CA VAL A 157 13.87 7.94 3.55
C VAL A 157 13.95 7.85 5.07
N SER A 158 14.33 8.94 5.75
CA SER A 158 14.63 8.95 7.19
C SER A 158 13.43 8.65 8.07
N VAL A 159 12.21 8.82 7.57
CA VAL A 159 10.97 8.60 8.33
C VAL A 159 10.56 7.12 8.40
N MET A 160 11.13 6.24 7.58
CA MET A 160 10.67 4.84 7.54
C MET A 160 10.96 4.11 8.86
N VAL A 161 10.00 3.30 9.29
CA VAL A 161 10.14 2.44 10.48
C VAL A 161 11.00 1.24 10.14
N ARG A 162 11.87 0.85 11.08
CA ARG A 162 12.70 -0.34 10.90
C ARG A 162 11.82 -1.59 10.90
N ASP A 163 11.65 -2.18 9.73
CA ASP A 163 10.96 -3.45 9.55
C ASP A 163 11.97 -4.60 9.42
N ARG A 164 11.78 -5.66 10.21
CA ARG A 164 12.55 -6.90 10.09
C ARG A 164 11.70 -7.86 9.27
N LYS A 165 12.14 -8.13 8.03
CA LYS A 165 11.50 -9.14 7.16
C LYS A 165 11.27 -10.43 7.94
N ARG A 166 10.01 -10.71 8.25
CA ARG A 166 9.62 -11.97 8.88
C ARG A 166 9.73 -13.07 7.83
N PRO A 167 10.23 -14.26 8.18
CA PRO A 167 10.20 -15.38 7.26
C PRO A 167 8.74 -15.68 6.88
N THR A 168 8.50 -15.96 5.60
CA THR A 168 7.18 -16.42 5.14
C THR A 168 6.84 -17.70 5.89
N LYS A 169 5.71 -17.70 6.60
CA LYS A 169 5.22 -18.89 7.29
C LYS A 169 4.64 -19.84 6.25
N PHE A 170 5.09 -21.08 6.25
CA PHE A 170 4.52 -22.15 5.44
C PHE A 170 3.69 -23.08 6.31
N LEU A 171 2.59 -23.60 5.74
CA LEU A 171 1.82 -24.67 6.35
C LEU A 171 2.66 -25.96 6.33
N THR A 172 2.80 -26.61 7.48
CA THR A 172 3.41 -27.94 7.55
C THR A 172 2.43 -29.02 7.10
N LYS A 173 2.94 -30.20 6.74
CA LYS A 173 2.08 -31.35 6.37
C LYS A 173 1.06 -31.69 7.46
N ASP A 174 1.44 -31.58 8.73
CA ASP A 174 0.55 -31.91 9.84
C ASP A 174 -0.51 -30.83 10.07
N GLN A 175 -0.16 -29.55 9.92
CA GLN A 175 -1.15 -28.47 9.92
C GLN A 175 -2.16 -28.63 8.78
N VAL A 176 -1.72 -29.03 7.59
CA VAL A 176 -2.62 -29.33 6.47
C VAL A 176 -3.57 -30.47 6.81
N LYS A 177 -3.08 -31.56 7.43
CA LYS A 177 -3.95 -32.67 7.86
C LYS A 177 -5.01 -32.22 8.86
N VAL A 178 -4.63 -31.39 9.83
CA VAL A 178 -5.56 -30.82 10.82
C VAL A 178 -6.63 -29.97 10.13
N CYS A 179 -6.23 -29.08 9.22
CA CYS A 179 -7.18 -28.26 8.46
C CYS A 179 -8.12 -29.09 7.57
N LEU A 180 -7.62 -30.18 6.96
CA LEU A 180 -8.44 -31.06 6.11
C LEU A 180 -9.41 -31.94 6.91
N ALA A 181 -9.12 -32.20 8.18
CA ALA A 181 -9.97 -32.97 9.08
C ALA A 181 -10.99 -32.11 9.85
N ALA A 182 -10.86 -30.78 9.77
CA ALA A 182 -11.76 -29.86 10.45
C ALA A 182 -13.17 -29.90 9.83
N ASP A 183 -14.18 -30.04 10.69
CA ASP A 183 -15.58 -29.99 10.26
C ASP A 183 -15.92 -28.56 9.81
N THR A 184 -16.06 -28.39 8.51
CA THR A 184 -16.22 -27.11 7.81
C THR A 184 -17.10 -27.32 6.60
N ASP A 185 -17.74 -26.24 6.12
CA ASP A 185 -18.58 -26.28 4.92
C ASP A 185 -17.84 -26.95 3.73
N PRO A 186 -18.51 -27.84 2.97
CA PRO A 186 -17.91 -28.52 1.82
C PRO A 186 -17.23 -27.58 0.82
N SER A 187 -17.76 -26.37 0.62
CA SER A 187 -17.19 -25.36 -0.28
C SER A 187 -15.82 -24.88 0.23
N HIS A 188 -15.70 -24.62 1.53
CA HIS A 188 -14.43 -24.25 2.16
C HIS A 188 -13.41 -25.39 2.10
N GLN A 189 -13.84 -26.64 2.29
CA GLN A 189 -12.95 -27.80 2.17
C GLN A 189 -12.41 -27.94 0.74
N ILE A 190 -13.27 -27.80 -0.28
CA ILE A 190 -12.87 -27.86 -1.69
C ILE A 190 -11.91 -26.72 -2.02
N GLN A 191 -12.24 -25.49 -1.59
CA GLN A 191 -11.39 -24.32 -1.80
C GLN A 191 -10.02 -24.49 -1.16
N PHE A 192 -9.96 -24.96 0.09
CA PHE A 192 -8.69 -25.22 0.78
C PHE A 192 -7.88 -26.31 0.07
N ARG A 193 -8.51 -27.41 -0.34
CA ARG A 193 -7.85 -28.49 -1.11
C ARG A 193 -7.28 -27.97 -2.43
N LEU A 194 -8.03 -27.13 -3.14
CA LEU A 194 -7.57 -26.50 -4.38
C LEU A 194 -6.34 -25.64 -4.10
N MET A 195 -6.42 -24.71 -3.15
CA MET A 195 -5.34 -23.79 -2.82
C MET A 195 -4.06 -24.50 -2.37
N VAL A 196 -4.16 -25.51 -1.50
CA VAL A 196 -2.98 -26.25 -0.98
C VAL A 196 -2.28 -27.04 -2.07
N ARG A 197 -3.02 -27.57 -3.05
CA ARG A 197 -2.45 -28.42 -4.12
C ARG A 197 -1.87 -27.62 -5.28
N THR A 198 -2.43 -26.45 -5.57
CA THR A 198 -2.04 -25.65 -6.74
C THR A 198 -1.26 -24.39 -6.39
N GLY A 199 -1.28 -23.96 -5.12
CA GLY A 199 -0.68 -22.71 -4.68
C GLY A 199 -1.45 -21.46 -5.10
N LEU A 200 -2.70 -21.59 -5.54
CA LEU A 200 -3.55 -20.45 -5.92
C LEU A 200 -3.78 -19.50 -4.74
N ARG A 201 -3.79 -18.20 -5.02
CA ARG A 201 -4.20 -17.17 -4.07
C ARG A 201 -5.69 -17.31 -3.77
N SER A 202 -6.11 -16.84 -2.59
CA SER A 202 -7.53 -16.89 -2.18
C SER A 202 -8.47 -16.20 -3.17
N CYS A 203 -8.05 -15.08 -3.78
CA CYS A 203 -8.85 -14.42 -4.83
C CYS A 203 -8.97 -15.27 -6.10
N GLU A 204 -7.89 -15.92 -6.53
CA GLU A 204 -7.87 -16.79 -7.72
C GLU A 204 -8.69 -18.06 -7.51
N ALA A 205 -8.63 -18.66 -6.31
CA ALA A 205 -9.42 -19.85 -5.98
C ALA A 205 -10.93 -19.57 -5.95
N ARG A 206 -11.35 -18.37 -5.53
CA ARG A 206 -12.77 -17.96 -5.49
C ARG A 206 -13.35 -17.68 -6.87
N SER A 207 -12.52 -17.21 -7.81
CA SER A 207 -12.92 -16.91 -9.19
C SER A 207 -12.52 -18.02 -10.17
N PHE A 208 -12.19 -19.21 -9.69
CA PHE A 208 -11.68 -20.29 -10.53
C PHE A 208 -12.72 -20.71 -11.59
N PRO A 209 -12.43 -20.59 -12.90
CA PRO A 209 -13.42 -20.83 -13.94
C PRO A 209 -13.83 -22.31 -14.05
N LEU A 210 -15.15 -22.57 -14.11
CA LEU A 210 -15.68 -23.92 -14.27
C LEU A 210 -15.19 -24.62 -15.55
N LYS A 211 -14.91 -23.87 -16.62
CA LYS A 211 -14.39 -24.41 -17.89
C LYS A 211 -13.05 -25.15 -17.77
N TYR A 212 -12.31 -24.93 -16.68
CA TYR A 212 -11.06 -25.64 -16.40
C TYR A 212 -11.26 -26.87 -15.50
N VAL A 213 -12.49 -27.11 -15.02
CA VAL A 213 -12.85 -28.28 -14.23
C VAL A 213 -13.37 -29.35 -15.18
N PHE A 214 -12.60 -30.41 -15.36
CA PHE A 214 -13.00 -31.56 -16.17
C PHE A 214 -12.72 -32.86 -15.42
N ASN A 215 -13.43 -33.93 -15.81
CA ASN A 215 -13.18 -35.26 -15.28
C ASN A 215 -12.02 -35.90 -16.07
N PRO A 216 -10.84 -36.10 -15.46
CA PRO A 216 -9.69 -36.65 -16.18
C PRO A 216 -9.92 -38.08 -16.67
N ARG A 217 -10.91 -38.81 -16.13
CA ARG A 217 -11.27 -40.17 -16.56
C ARG A 217 -12.05 -40.23 -17.87
N VAL A 218 -12.53 -39.09 -18.37
CA VAL A 218 -13.34 -39.00 -19.62
C VAL A 218 -12.48 -38.50 -20.79
N CYS A 219 -11.24 -38.09 -20.54
CA CYS A 219 -10.32 -37.51 -21.54
C CYS A 219 -9.13 -38.43 -21.91
N LEU A 220 -9.12 -39.67 -21.41
CA LEU A 220 -8.21 -40.76 -21.79
C LEU A 220 -9.05 -41.93 -22.33
#